data_AF-W7VR34-F1
#
_entry.id   AF-W7VR34-F1
#
_cell.length_a   1.000
_cell.length_b   1.000
_cell.length_c   1.000
_cell.angle_alpha   90.00
_cell.angle_beta   90.00
_cell.angle_gamma   90.00
#
_symmetry.space_group_name_H-M   'P 1'
#
loop_
_entity.id
_entity.type
_entity.pdbx_description
1 polymer ?
#
loop_
_entity_poly.entity_id
_entity_poly.type
_entity_poly.pdbx_seq_one_letter_code
_entity_poly.pdbx_strand_id
1 'polypeptide(L)' 'MAKVDASLQAMSQGLGDRPWCGGNHFTLADIAVGCALGWLSFRFPQIPWRDDHPSLAKLLDKLSQRPSFADTAPPVA' A
#
# COMPACT_ATOMS: atom_id res chain seq x y z
N MET A 1 16.50 -2.23 5.23
CA MET A 1 15.75 -3.49 5.40
C MET A 1 15.63 -4.11 4.03
N ALA A 2 16.71 -4.70 3.51
CA ALA A 2 16.88 -4.86 2.06
C ALA A 2 15.70 -5.56 1.34
N LYS A 3 15.06 -6.54 1.98
CA LYS A 3 13.88 -7.21 1.42
C LYS A 3 12.64 -6.32 1.38
N VAL A 4 12.39 -5.51 2.41
CA VAL A 4 11.26 -4.56 2.45
C VAL A 4 11.45 -3.50 1.38
N ASP A 5 12.63 -2.90 1.33
CA ASP A 5 13.00 -1.85 0.38
C ASP A 5 12.86 -2.36 -1.08
N ALA A 6 13.42 -3.54 -1.38
CA ALA A 6 13.28 -4.16 -2.69
C ALA A 6 11.83 -4.53 -3.05
N SER A 7 11.03 -4.96 -2.07
CA SER A 7 9.63 -5.30 -2.30
C SER A 7 8.78 -4.06 -2.58
N LEU A 8 9.02 -2.95 -1.88
CA LEU A 8 8.36 -1.66 -2.14
C LEU A 8 8.69 -1.15 -3.54
N GLN A 9 9.96 -1.22 -3.93
CA GLN A 9 10.38 -0.87 -5.29
C GLN A 9 9.67 -1.74 -6.35
N ALA A 10 9.64 -3.06 -6.15
CA ALA A 10 8.96 -3.98 -7.07
C ALA A 10 7.45 -3.74 -7.14
N MET A 11 6.79 -3.49 -6.01
CA MET A 11 5.36 -3.15 -5.97
C MET A 11 5.07 -1.83 -6.67
N SER A 12 5.92 -0.80 -6.47
CA SER A 12 5.76 0.51 -7.12
C SER A 12 5.93 0.42 -8.63
N GLN A 13 6.97 -0.29 -9.10
CA GLN A 13 7.18 -0.57 -10.53
C GLN A 13 6.03 -1.40 -11.10
N GLY A 14 5.59 -2.41 -10.36
CA GLY A 14 4.47 -3.26 -10.71
C GLY A 14 3.15 -2.48 -10.79
N LEU A 15 2.91 -1.47 -9.97
CA LEU A 15 1.72 -0.63 -10.10
C LEU A 15 1.85 0.33 -11.30
N GLY A 16 2.98 1.03 -11.39
CA GLY A 16 3.17 2.11 -12.35
C GLY A 16 2.08 3.18 -12.22
N ASP A 17 1.50 3.58 -13.34
CA ASP A 17 0.40 4.56 -13.40
C ASP A 17 -1.01 3.92 -13.38
N ARG A 18 -1.09 2.60 -13.16
CA ARG A 18 -2.36 1.87 -13.18
C ARG A 18 -3.19 2.17 -11.94
N PRO A 19 -4.53 2.17 -12.06
CA PRO A 19 -5.40 2.45 -10.92
C PRO A 19 -5.45 1.31 -9.89
N TRP A 20 -5.03 0.10 -10.27
CA TRP A 20 -4.99 -1.11 -9.46
C TRP A 20 -3.81 -2.02 -9.88
N CYS A 21 -3.32 -2.85 -8.97
CA CYS A 21 -2.21 -3.78 -9.21
C CYS A 21 -2.53 -4.78 -10.33
N GLY A 22 -3.80 -5.17 -10.49
CA GLY A 22 -4.29 -6.07 -11.54
C GLY A 22 -4.66 -5.37 -12.86
N GLY A 23 -4.34 -4.09 -13.06
CA GLY A 23 -4.78 -3.32 -14.22
C GLY A 23 -6.00 -2.46 -13.90
N ASN A 24 -7.15 -2.77 -14.50
CA ASN A 24 -8.36 -1.94 -14.38
C ASN A 24 -9.31 -2.34 -13.25
N HIS A 25 -9.10 -3.49 -12.61
CA HIS A 25 -10.00 -4.00 -11.59
C HIS A 25 -9.30 -4.14 -10.24
N PHE A 26 -10.07 -3.91 -9.18
CA PHE A 26 -9.68 -4.21 -7.81
C PHE A 26 -9.64 -5.73 -7.62
N THR A 27 -8.55 -6.24 -7.07
CA THR A 27 -8.28 -7.67 -6.90
C THR A 27 -7.64 -7.97 -5.55
N LEU A 28 -7.37 -9.26 -5.30
CA LEU A 28 -6.59 -9.70 -4.14
C LEU A 28 -5.21 -9.04 -4.07
N ALA A 29 -4.59 -8.69 -5.21
CA ALA A 29 -3.30 -8.01 -5.23
C ALA A 29 -3.37 -6.66 -4.49
N ASP A 30 -4.42 -5.87 -4.73
CA ASP A 30 -4.62 -4.57 -4.10
C ASP A 30 -4.88 -4.70 -2.59
N ILE A 31 -5.61 -5.75 -2.19
CA ILE A 31 -5.84 -6.06 -0.77
C ILE A 31 -4.50 -6.36 -0.08
N ALA A 32 -3.70 -7.25 -0.65
CA ALA A 32 -2.42 -7.65 -0.08
C ALA A 32 -1.45 -6.46 0.03
N VAL A 33 -1.35 -5.65 -1.03
CA VAL A 33 -0.51 -4.44 -1.04
C VAL A 33 -1.02 -3.43 -0.01
N GLY A 34 -2.32 -3.16 0.03
CA GLY A 34 -2.92 -2.23 1.01
C GLY A 34 -2.65 -2.64 2.45
N CYS A 35 -2.85 -3.92 2.80
CA CYS A 35 -2.56 -4.44 4.14
C CYS A 35 -1.08 -4.33 4.49
N ALA A 36 -0.18 -4.67 3.57
CA ALA A 36 1.27 -4.58 3.79
C ALA A 36 1.72 -3.13 4.04
N LEU A 37 1.24 -2.18 3.23
CA LEU A 37 1.55 -0.76 3.38
C LEU A 37 0.96 -0.16 4.65
N GLY A 38 -0.29 -0.51 4.98
CA GLY A 38 -0.93 -0.10 6.24
C GLY A 38 -0.18 -0.60 7.47
N TRP A 39 0.27 -1.85 7.45
CA TRP A 39 1.10 -2.41 8.51
C TRP A 39 2.45 -1.71 8.63
N LEU A 40 3.09 -1.40 7.50
CA LEU A 40 4.37 -0.71 7.48
C LEU A 40 4.24 0.69 8.10
N SER A 41 3.21 1.45 7.74
CA SER A 41 2.93 2.76 8.36
C SER A 41 2.63 2.66 9.85
N PHE A 42 1.97 1.59 10.30
CA PHE A 42 1.61 1.42 11.71
C PHE A 42 2.80 1.00 12.59
N ARG A 43 3.64 0.05 12.12
CA ARG A 43 4.73 -0.51 12.93
C ARG A 43 6.11 0.04 12.64
N PHE A 44 6.29 0.62 11.47
CA PHE A 44 7.57 1.18 11.03
C PHE A 44 7.40 2.60 10.46
N PRO A 45 6.83 3.55 11.24
CA PRO A 45 6.58 4.92 10.78
C PRO A 45 7.86 5.69 10.40
N GLN A 46 9.03 5.22 10.81
CA GLN A 46 10.34 5.77 10.45
C GLN A 46 10.76 5.48 8.99
N ILE A 47 10.07 4.58 8.27
CA ILE A 47 10.38 4.29 6.87
C ILE A 47 9.56 5.26 6.00
N PRO A 48 10.20 6.16 5.23
CA PRO A 48 9.53 7.19 4.44
C PRO A 48 8.95 6.65 3.12
N TRP A 49 8.38 5.44 3.12
CA TRP A 49 7.97 4.73 1.90
C TRP A 49 6.94 5.51 1.06
N ARG A 50 6.13 6.36 1.70
CA ARG A 50 5.12 7.18 1.02
C ARG A 50 5.77 8.26 0.13
N ASP A 51 6.90 8.79 0.56
CA ASP A 51 7.65 9.82 -0.18
C ASP A 51 8.42 9.17 -1.33
N ASP A 52 9.03 8.01 -1.08
CA ASP A 52 9.81 7.26 -2.07
C ASP A 52 8.93 6.60 -3.15
N HIS A 53 7.68 6.27 -2.82
CA HIS A 53 6.76 5.53 -3.70
C HIS A 53 5.36 6.18 -3.77
N PRO A 54 5.23 7.36 -4.42
CA PRO A 54 3.98 8.12 -4.46
C PRO A 54 2.81 7.39 -5.15
N SER A 55 3.09 6.46 -6.08
CA SER A 55 2.04 5.61 -6.68
C SER A 55 1.40 4.67 -5.66
N LEU A 56 2.21 4.09 -4.77
CA LEU A 56 1.73 3.23 -3.68
C LEU A 56 0.98 4.05 -2.62
N ALA A 57 1.45 5.27 -2.32
CA ALA A 57 0.75 6.19 -1.42
C ALA A 57 -0.66 6.50 -1.94
N LYS A 58 -0.78 6.87 -3.23
CA LYS A 58 -2.07 7.11 -3.89
C LYS A 58 -2.97 5.87 -3.86
N LEU A 59 -2.42 4.68 -4.10
CA LEU A 59 -3.18 3.43 -4.01
C LEU A 59 -3.71 3.21 -2.59
N LEU A 60 -2.87 3.37 -1.56
CA LEU A 60 -3.31 3.19 -0.17
C LEU A 60 -4.38 4.21 0.24
N ASP A 61 -4.26 5.46 -0.20
CA ASP A 61 -5.25 6.51 0.11
C ASP A 61 -6.61 6.17 -0.52
N LYS A 62 -6.60 5.67 -1.76
CA LYS A 62 -7.79 5.17 -2.45
C LYS A 62 -8.38 3.93 -1.75
N LEU A 63 -7.53 3.01 -1.30
CA LEU A 63 -7.98 1.80 -0.58
C LEU A 63 -8.59 2.15 0.77
N SER A 64 -8.01 3.10 1.51
CA SER A 64 -8.47 3.55 2.83
C SER A 64 -9.88 4.15 2.80
N GLN A 65 -10.36 4.63 1.65
CA GLN A 65 -11.72 5.13 1.48
C GLN A 65 -12.77 4.01 1.32
N ARG A 66 -12.35 2.75 1.13
CA ARG A 66 -13.28 1.62 1.01
C ARG A 66 -13.77 1.20 2.39
N PRO A 67 -15.08 0.90 2.58
CA PRO A 67 -15.60 0.44 3.86
C PRO A 67 -14.81 -0.75 4.44
N SER A 68 -14.44 -1.73 3.60
CA SER A 68 -13.65 -2.88 4.04
C SER A 68 -12.30 -2.52 4.68
N PHE A 69 -11.65 -1.44 4.24
CA PHE A 69 -10.38 -0.97 4.81
C PHE A 69 -10.63 -0.03 6.00
N ALA A 70 -11.60 0.87 5.90
CA ALA A 70 -11.94 1.79 6.98
C ALA A 70 -12.41 1.05 8.24
N ASP A 71 -13.29 0.05 8.08
CA ASP A 71 -13.87 -0.72 9.18
C ASP A 71 -12.85 -1.68 9.84
N THR A 72 -11.74 -1.96 9.16
CA THR A 72 -10.69 -2.89 9.64
C THR A 72 -9.34 -2.18 9.88
N ALA A 73 -9.35 -0.85 9.96
CA ALA A 73 -8.16 -0.09 10.28
C ALA A 73 -7.58 -0.55 11.64
N PRO A 74 -6.24 -0.66 11.78
CA PRO A 74 -5.63 -1.04 13.05
C PRO A 74 -6.08 -0.10 14.18
N PRO A 75 -6.36 -0.62 15.39
CA PRO A 75 -6.74 0.22 16.52
C PRO A 75 -5.61 1.20 16.84
N VAL A 76 -6.00 2.42 17.21
CA VAL A 76 -5.05 3.41 17.73
C VAL A 76 -4.46 2.85 19.03
N ALA A 77 -3.11 2.85 19.12
CA ALA A 77 -2.38 2.36 20.29
C ALA A 77 -2.49 3.32 21.48
#